data_AF-X0ZI37-F1
#
_entry.id   AF-X0ZI37-F1
#
_cell.length_a   1.000
_cell.length_b   1.000
_cell.length_c   1.000
_cell.angle_alpha   90.00
_cell.angle_beta   90.00
_cell.angle_gamma   90.00
#
_symmetry.space_group_name_H-M   'P 1'
#
loop_
_entity.id
_entity.type
_entity.pdbx_description
1 polymer ?
#
loop_
_entity_poly.entity_id
_entity_poly.type
_entity_poly.pdbx_seq_one_letter_code
_entity_poly.pdbx_strand_id
1 'polypeptide(L)' 'FFANSGTESIEGAIKLARKYSADKYNSFRYEIISFEKSFHGRTLGALAATAQPEKQKLFEPVLPETG' A
#
# COMPACT_ATOMS: atom_id res chain seq x y z
N PHE A 1 1.66 1.84 17.01
CA PHE A 1 0.30 1.58 16.53
C PHE A 1 0.03 0.10 16.70
N PHE A 2 -1.13 -0.27 17.24
CA PHE A 2 -1.59 -1.66 17.33
C PHE A 2 -2.73 -1.86 16.32
N ALA A 3 -2.74 -3.01 15.66
CA ALA A 3 -3.71 -3.38 14.64
C ALA A 3 -4.43 -4.67 15.04
N ASN A 4 -5.66 -4.86 14.57
CA ASN A 4 -6.43 -6.09 14.79
C ASN A 4 -6.22 -7.11 13.66
N SER A 5 -5.46 -6.74 12.62
CA SER A 5 -5.24 -7.57 11.45
C SER A 5 -3.92 -7.25 10.72
N GLY A 6 -3.52 -8.18 9.85
CA GLY A 6 -2.37 -7.97 8.95
C GLY A 6 -2.61 -6.85 7.93
N THR A 7 -3.83 -6.71 7.40
CA THR A 7 -4.13 -5.67 6.40
C THR A 7 -4.04 -4.27 7.01
N GLU A 8 -4.53 -4.08 8.24
CA GLU A 8 -4.38 -2.81 8.98
C GLU A 8 -2.91 -2.53 9.32
N SER A 9 -2.13 -3.57 9.64
CA SER A 9 -0.69 -3.44 9.87
C SER A 9 0.03 -2.90 8.62
N ILE A 10 -0.33 -3.38 7.43
CA ILE A 10 0.22 -2.89 6.16
C ILE A 10 -0.22 -1.46 5.85
N GLU A 11 -1.50 -1.10 6.04
CA GLU A 11 -1.96 0.29 5.89
C GLU A 11 -1.18 1.25 6.81
N GLY A 12 -0.96 0.83 8.06
CA GLY A 12 -0.14 1.56 9.02
C GLY A 12 1.31 1.73 8.55
N ALA A 13 1.93 0.67 8.04
CA ALA A 13 3.30 0.70 7.53
C ALA A 13 3.46 1.61 6.31
N ILE A 14 2.54 1.53 5.33
CA ILE A 14 2.53 2.39 4.14
C ILE A 14 2.41 3.86 4.54
N LYS A 15 1.48 4.19 5.45
CA LYS A 15 1.30 5.56 5.95
C LYS A 15 2.54 6.07 6.69
N LEU A 16 3.13 5.25 7.55
CA LEU A 16 4.32 5.61 8.30
C LEU A 16 5.51 5.88 7.36
N ALA A 17 5.75 5.00 6.40
CA ALA A 17 6.82 5.16 5.41
C ALA A 17 6.66 6.43 4.58
N ARG A 18 5.44 6.69 4.06
CA ARG A 18 5.14 7.90 3.28
C ARG A 18 5.28 9.17 4.11
N LYS A 19 4.77 9.20 5.34
CA LYS A 19 4.92 10.35 6.24
C LYS A 19 6.39 10.65 6.53
N TYR A 20 7.15 9.64 6.91
CA TYR A 20 8.59 9.78 7.18
C TYR A 20 9.34 10.31 5.96
N SER A 21 9.04 9.76 4.78
CA SER A 21 9.63 10.20 3.52
C SER A 21 9.30 11.66 3.22
N ALA A 22 8.03 12.07 3.37
CA ALA A 22 7.60 13.45 3.18
C ALA A 22 8.31 14.43 4.13
N ASP A 23 8.40 14.09 5.41
CA ASP A 23 9.05 14.92 6.44
C ASP A 23 10.56 15.08 6.20
N LYS A 24 11.23 14.03 5.68
CA LYS A 24 12.70 13.96 5.56
C LYS A 24 13.22 14.36 4.18
N TYR A 25 12.47 14.03 3.12
CA TYR A 25 12.96 14.02 1.75
C TYR A 25 12.00 14.65 0.73
N ASN A 26 10.91 15.29 1.16
CA ASN A 26 9.79 15.81 0.36
C ASN A 26 8.73 14.77 -0.07
N SER A 27 7.57 15.27 -0.50
CA SER A 27 6.38 14.48 -0.81
C SER A 27 6.45 13.66 -2.10
N PHE A 28 7.50 13.79 -2.91
CA PHE A 28 7.61 13.09 -4.20
C PHE A 28 8.11 11.65 -4.07
N ARG A 29 8.59 11.24 -2.88
CA ARG A 29 9.06 9.87 -2.63
C ARG A 29 7.99 9.02 -1.94
N TYR A 30 6.99 8.56 -2.69
CA TYR A 30 5.80 7.86 -2.18
C TYR A 30 5.57 6.44 -2.76
N GLU A 31 6.39 6.04 -3.73
CA GLU A 31 6.31 4.71 -4.36
C GLU A 31 6.60 3.60 -3.35
N ILE A 32 5.82 2.52 -3.46
CA ILE A 32 5.97 1.31 -2.64
C ILE A 32 6.24 0.16 -3.59
N ILE A 33 7.34 -0.56 -3.35
CA ILE A 33 7.75 -1.70 -4.16
C ILE A 33 7.42 -2.99 -3.40
N SER A 34 6.80 -3.95 -4.08
CA SER A 34 6.44 -5.26 -3.54
C SER A 34 7.00 -6.38 -4.42
N PHE A 35 7.29 -7.54 -3.83
CA PHE A 35 7.69 -8.71 -4.60
C PHE A 35 6.51 -9.30 -5.38
N GLU A 36 6.78 -9.87 -6.56
CA GLU A 36 5.77 -10.60 -7.32
C GLU A 36 5.15 -11.73 -6.49
N LYS A 37 3.85 -11.98 -6.69
CA LYS A 37 3.05 -12.99 -5.96
C LYS A 37 2.94 -12.76 -4.44
N SER A 38 3.42 -11.63 -3.92
CA SER A 38 3.27 -11.27 -2.50
C SER A 38 1.81 -11.06 -2.08
N PHE A 39 1.54 -11.15 -0.78
CA PHE A 39 0.22 -10.89 -0.20
C PHE A 39 0.34 -9.97 1.01
N HIS A 40 -0.31 -8.81 0.94
CA HIS A 40 -0.21 -7.75 1.93
C HIS A 40 -1.58 -7.34 2.53
N GLY A 41 -2.68 -7.86 2.02
CA GLY A 41 -4.00 -7.64 2.60
C GLY A 41 -5.07 -7.41 1.55
N ARG A 42 -6.19 -6.83 1.98
CA ARG A 42 -7.39 -6.64 1.14
C ARG A 42 -8.05 -5.26 1.28
N THR A 43 -7.58 -4.42 2.19
CA THR A 43 -7.90 -2.98 2.12
C THR A 43 -7.24 -2.38 0.87
N LEU A 44 -7.78 -1.31 0.29
CA LEU A 44 -7.32 -0.83 -1.03
C LEU A 44 -5.82 -0.49 -1.07
N GLY A 45 -5.25 0.12 -0.03
CA GLY A 45 -3.81 0.39 0.03
C GLY A 45 -2.98 -0.88 0.12
N ALA A 46 -3.40 -1.84 0.95
CA ALA A 46 -2.77 -3.15 1.08
C ALA A 46 -2.95 -4.05 -0.15
N LEU A 47 -4.07 -3.91 -0.86
CA LEU A 47 -4.39 -4.62 -2.10
C LEU A 47 -3.52 -4.08 -3.26
N ALA A 48 -3.26 -2.78 -3.27
CA ALA A 48 -2.32 -2.17 -4.22
C ALA A 48 -0.90 -2.72 -4.03
N ALA A 49 -0.49 -2.95 -2.77
CA ALA A 49 0.78 -3.60 -2.45
C ALA A 49 0.77 -5.13 -2.64
N THR A 50 -0.40 -5.76 -2.84
CA THR A 50 -0.52 -7.21 -3.07
C THR A 50 -0.31 -7.50 -4.56
N ALA A 51 0.88 -7.97 -4.94
CA ALA A 51 1.26 -8.24 -6.33
C ALA A 51 0.65 -9.57 -6.88
N GLN A 52 -0.67 -9.69 -6.80
CA GLN A 52 -1.45 -10.83 -7.31
C GLN A 52 -2.59 -10.30 -8.20
N PRO A 53 -2.40 -10.26 -9.53
CA PRO A 53 -3.34 -9.61 -10.45
C PRO A 53 -4.78 -10.14 -10.34
N GLU A 54 -4.95 -11.44 -10.13
CA GLU A 54 -6.28 -12.05 -9.95
C GLU A 54 -7.06 -11.45 -8.78
N LYS A 55 -6.38 -11.03 -7.71
CA LYS A 55 -7.01 -10.39 -6.55
C LYS A 55 -7.30 -8.90 -6.80
N GLN A 56 -6.49 -8.24 -7.64
CA GLN A 56 -6.62 -6.81 -7.94
C GLN A 56 -7.72 -6.52 -8.96
N LYS A 57 -7.86 -7.36 -10.00
CA LYS A 57 -8.77 -7.18 -11.15
C LYS A 57 -10.22 -6.84 -10.78
N LEU A 58 -10.73 -7.39 -9.68
CA LEU A 58 -12.10 -7.17 -9.23
C LEU A 58 -12.34 -5.78 -8.62
N PHE A 59 -11.27 -5.01 -8.39
CA PHE A 59 -11.28 -3.73 -7.67
C PHE A 59 -10.53 -2.64 -8.43
N GLU A 60 -10.33 -2.82 -9.74
CA GLU A 60 -9.65 -1.81 -10.56
C GLU A 60 -10.53 -0.55 -10.74
N PRO A 61 -9.93 0.66 -10.70
CA PRO A 61 -8.54 0.92 -10.33
C PRO A 61 -8.31 0.76 -8.81
N VAL A 62 -7.29 0.00 -8.42
CA VAL A 62 -7.04 -0.33 -7.00
C VAL A 62 -6.66 0.91 -6.18
N LEU A 63 -5.98 1.87 -6.80
CA LEU A 63 -5.76 3.22 -6.28
C LEU A 63 -6.12 4.22 -7.37
N PRO A 64 -6.67 5.40 -7.02
CA PRO A 64 -6.94 6.44 -7.99
C PRO A 64 -5.64 6.90 -8.65
N GLU A 65 -5.69 7.18 -9.95
CA GLU A 65 -4.61 7.90 -10.63
C GLU A 65 -4.50 9.28 -9.98
N THR A 66 -3.42 9.50 -9.24
CA THR A 66 -3.06 10.83 -8.77
C THR A 66 -2.48 11.55 -9.97
N GLY A 67 -3.25 12.47 -10.54
CA GLY A 67 -2.81 13.34 -11.64
C GLY A 67 -1.67 14.28 -11.26
#